data_AF-A0A1Q7SJU7-F1
#
_entry.id   AF-A0A1Q7SJU7-F1
#
_cell.length_a   1.000
_cell.length_b   1.000
_cell.length_c   1.000
_cell.angle_alpha   90.00
_cell.angle_beta   90.00
_cell.angle_gamma   90.00
#
_symmetry.space_group_name_H-M   'P 1'
#
loop_
_entity.id
_entity.type
_entity.pdbx_description
1 polymer ?
#
loop_
_entity_poly.entity_id
_entity_poly.type
_entity_poly.pdbx_seq_one_letter_code
_entity_poly.pdbx_strand_id
1 'polypeptide(L)'
;MELADTPNLASFYCPGCSPGRDPFEEILTVRWCDLHQPRYGGSDDDRAKVSRDILTSTGEAEGATNREWCQFVHRTAKRLNSAKRSYSKAKS
;
A
#
# COMPACT_ATOMS: atom_id res chain seq x y z
N MET A 1 -5.53 -29.21 -5.74
CA MET A 1 -5.81 -28.65 -4.40
C MET A 1 -6.42 -27.29 -4.65
N GLU A 2 -7.74 -27.18 -4.57
CA GLU A 2 -8.44 -25.90 -4.70
C GLU A 2 -8.14 -25.10 -3.43
N LEU A 3 -7.50 -23.93 -3.58
CA LEU A 3 -7.37 -22.99 -2.48
C LEU A 3 -8.76 -22.42 -2.24
N ALA A 4 -9.32 -22.66 -1.06
CA ALA A 4 -10.58 -22.02 -0.69
C ALA A 4 -10.38 -20.49 -0.72
N ASP A 5 -11.22 -19.79 -1.48
CA ASP A 5 -11.18 -18.33 -1.53
C ASP A 5 -11.33 -17.75 -0.13
N THR A 6 -10.54 -16.72 0.16
CA THR A 6 -10.66 -16.00 1.42
C THR A 6 -12.03 -15.30 1.45
N PRO A 7 -12.84 -15.47 2.51
CA PRO A 7 -14.15 -14.85 2.59
C PRO A 7 -14.01 -13.32 2.54
N ASN A 8 -14.82 -12.67 1.70
CA ASN A 8 -14.86 -11.22 1.65
C ASN A 8 -15.61 -10.66 2.86
N LEU A 9 -14.88 -10.05 3.79
CA LEU A 9 -15.42 -9.42 4.99
C LEU A 9 -15.81 -7.95 4.77
N ALA A 10 -15.49 -7.39 3.61
CA ALA A 10 -15.72 -5.99 3.33
C ALA A 10 -17.18 -5.73 2.98
N SER A 11 -17.76 -4.70 3.58
CA SER A 11 -19.11 -4.24 3.20
C SER A 11 -19.03 -3.25 2.04
N PHE A 12 -20.05 -3.26 1.18
CA PHE A 12 -20.12 -2.33 0.05
C PHE A 12 -20.36 -0.91 0.54
N TYR A 13 -19.64 0.03 -0.08
CA TYR A 13 -19.65 1.42 0.32
C TYR A 13 -19.68 2.34 -0.90
N CYS A 14 -20.74 3.15 -1.01
CA CYS A 14 -20.80 4.26 -1.95
C CYS A 14 -20.47 5.57 -1.23
N PRO A 15 -19.37 6.27 -1.59
CA PRO A 15 -18.97 7.52 -0.95
C PRO A 15 -20.01 8.63 -1.02
N GLY A 16 -20.83 8.67 -2.09
CA GLY A 16 -21.91 9.63 -2.19
C GLY A 16 -23.10 9.35 -1.26
N CYS A 17 -23.39 8.08 -0.97
CA CYS A 17 -24.54 7.73 -0.12
C CYS A 17 -24.22 7.85 1.38
N SER A 18 -22.97 7.59 1.75
CA SER A 18 -22.58 7.51 3.17
C SER A 18 -21.21 8.14 3.41
N PRO A 19 -21.03 9.45 3.11
CA PRO A 19 -19.72 10.10 3.11
C PRO A 19 -18.98 10.08 4.46
N GLY A 20 -19.70 9.83 5.56
CA GLY A 20 -19.14 9.72 6.91
C GLY A 20 -18.68 8.33 7.32
N ARG A 21 -18.76 7.31 6.47
CA ARG A 21 -18.22 5.98 6.81
C ARG A 21 -16.69 6.04 6.84
N ASP A 22 -16.14 5.65 7.99
CA ASP A 22 -14.71 5.71 8.26
C ASP A 22 -14.03 4.37 7.89
N PRO A 23 -13.10 4.36 6.93
CA PRO A 23 -12.30 3.17 6.61
C PRO A 23 -11.41 2.67 7.75
N PHE A 24 -11.21 3.46 8.81
CA PHE A 24 -10.48 3.03 10.00
C PHE A 24 -11.34 2.18 10.96
N GLU A 25 -12.66 2.32 10.90
CA GLU A 25 -13.60 1.62 11.79
C GLU A 25 -14.20 0.36 11.14
N GLU A 26 -14.23 0.31 9.80
CA GLU A 26 -14.88 -0.77 9.05
C GLU A 26 -14.06 -1.17 7.81
N ILE A 27 -14.13 -2.44 7.42
CA ILE A 27 -13.56 -2.90 6.14
C ILE A 27 -14.56 -2.57 5.02
N LEU A 28 -14.21 -1.61 4.16
CA LEU A 28 -15.08 -1.09 3.11
C LEU A 28 -14.56 -1.44 1.72
N THR A 29 -15.41 -2.02 0.87
CA THR A 29 -15.17 -2.08 -0.57
C THR A 29 -15.90 -0.92 -1.24
N VAL A 30 -15.15 0.00 -1.82
CA VAL A 30 -15.72 1.13 -2.57
C VAL A 30 -16.46 0.60 -3.79
N ARG A 31 -17.78 0.83 -3.83
CA ARG A 31 -18.65 0.59 -4.98
C ARG A 31 -19.61 1.76 -5.13
N TRP A 32 -19.49 2.48 -6.24
CA TRP A 32 -20.38 3.58 -6.58
C TRP A 32 -21.74 3.04 -7.00
N CYS A 33 -22.82 3.66 -6.52
CA CYS A 33 -24.15 3.43 -7.07
C CYS A 33 -24.35 4.25 -8.36
N ASP A 34 -25.37 3.90 -9.13
CA ASP A 34 -25.65 4.54 -10.43
C ASP A 34 -25.81 6.07 -10.33
N LEU A 35 -26.33 6.57 -9.21
CA LEU A 35 -26.52 8.01 -8.99
C LEU A 35 -25.21 8.76 -8.72
N HIS A 36 -24.26 8.12 -8.04
CA HIS A 36 -23.01 8.74 -7.59
C HIS A 36 -21.81 8.30 -8.42
N GLN A 37 -22.03 7.61 -9.53
CA GLN A 37 -20.95 7.14 -10.37
C GLN A 37 -20.07 8.33 -10.79
N PRO A 38 -18.75 8.27 -10.55
CA PRO A 38 -17.86 9.34 -10.92
C PRO A 38 -17.82 9.44 -12.45
N ARG A 39 -17.55 10.64 -12.95
CA ARG A 39 -17.34 10.84 -14.38
C ARG A 39 -15.99 10.22 -14.75
N TYR A 40 -15.98 9.44 -15.83
CA TYR A 40 -14.78 8.86 -16.42
C TYR A 40 -14.50 9.49 -17.79
N GLY A 41 -13.28 9.31 -18.29
CA GLY A 41 -12.82 9.86 -19.57
C GLY A 41 -12.38 11.32 -19.47
N GLY A 42 -11.96 11.76 -18.27
CA GLY A 42 -11.33 13.06 -18.08
C GLY A 42 -9.84 13.03 -18.43
N SER A 43 -9.22 14.22 -18.48
CA SER A 43 -7.77 14.34 -18.76
C SER A 43 -6.89 13.56 -17.77
N ASP A 44 -7.38 13.37 -16.54
CA ASP A 44 -6.69 12.59 -15.51
C ASP A 44 -6.76 11.08 -15.80
N ASP A 45 -7.89 10.60 -16.34
CA ASP A 45 -8.03 9.21 -16.76
C ASP A 45 -7.14 8.91 -17.98
N ASP A 46 -7.05 9.84 -18.94
CA ASP A 46 -6.18 9.72 -20.12
C ASP A 46 -4.68 9.67 -19.73
N ARG A 47 -4.33 10.28 -18.60
CA ARG A 47 -2.97 10.23 -18.03
C ARG A 47 -2.69 8.95 -17.27
N ALA A 48 -3.72 8.24 -16.83
CA ALA A 48 -3.57 6.98 -16.10
C ALA A 48 -3.05 5.90 -17.05
N LYS A 49 -1.73 5.66 -17.02
CA LYS A 49 -1.10 4.54 -17.74
C LYS A 49 -1.39 3.25 -17.00
N VAL A 50 -2.55 2.64 -17.26
CA VAL A 50 -2.86 1.30 -16.75
C VAL A 50 -2.24 0.28 -17.70
N SER A 51 -1.18 -0.40 -17.27
CA SER A 51 -0.68 -1.57 -17.99
C SER A 51 -1.77 -2.62 -18.07
N ARG A 52 -2.06 -3.16 -19.26
CA ARG A 52 -3.06 -4.23 -19.45
C ARG A 52 -2.69 -5.54 -18.76
N ASP A 53 -1.45 -5.68 -18.32
CA ASP A 53 -1.00 -6.83 -17.57
C ASP A 53 -1.37 -6.65 -16.09
N ILE A 54 -2.28 -7.49 -15.62
CA ILE A 54 -2.77 -7.55 -14.23
C ILE A 54 -1.61 -7.69 -13.22
N LEU A 55 -0.46 -8.21 -13.67
CA LEU A 55 0.75 -8.39 -12.86
C LEU A 55 1.56 -7.10 -12.61
N THR A 56 1.28 -6.02 -13.35
CA THR A 56 1.93 -4.72 -13.14
C THR A 56 0.99 -3.67 -12.53
N SER A 57 -0.31 -3.96 -12.38
CA SER A 57 -1.27 -3.03 -11.76
C SER A 57 -1.38 -3.16 -10.24
N THR A 58 -1.06 -4.33 -9.68
CA THR A 58 -0.60 -4.41 -8.28
C THR A 58 0.86 -4.03 -8.29
N GLY A 59 1.13 -2.73 -8.16
CA GLY A 59 2.45 -2.26 -7.77
C GLY A 59 2.75 -2.75 -6.35
N GLU A 60 2.94 -4.06 -6.18
CA GLU A 60 3.83 -4.54 -5.13
C GLU A 60 5.12 -3.76 -5.36
N ALA A 61 5.46 -2.88 -4.42
CA ALA A 61 6.65 -2.06 -4.50
C ALA A 61 7.78 -2.95 -5.01
N GLU A 62 8.19 -2.71 -6.25
CA GLU A 62 9.00 -3.63 -7.03
C GLU A 62 10.20 -3.99 -6.15
N GLY A 63 10.46 -5.28 -5.89
CA GLY A 63 11.38 -5.71 -4.82
C GLY A 63 12.78 -5.07 -4.92
N ALA A 64 13.16 -4.57 -6.09
CA ALA A 64 14.30 -3.69 -6.32
C ALA A 64 14.28 -2.44 -5.44
N THR A 65 13.17 -1.68 -5.40
CA THR A 65 13.01 -0.48 -4.56
C THR A 65 13.14 -0.82 -3.07
N ASN A 66 12.46 -1.87 -2.60
CA ASN A 66 12.50 -2.24 -1.18
C ASN A 66 13.91 -2.74 -0.77
N ARG A 67 14.64 -3.40 -1.67
CA ARG A 67 16.00 -3.87 -1.41
C ARG A 67 16.97 -2.72 -1.14
N GLU A 68 16.86 -1.61 -1.88
CA GLU A 68 17.68 -0.41 -1.65
C GLU A 68 17.36 0.25 -0.30
N TRP A 69 16.07 0.38 0.02
CA TRP A 69 15.61 0.86 1.32
C TRP A 69 16.11 -0.01 2.48
N CYS A 70 15.98 -1.34 2.37
CA CYS A 70 16.51 -2.27 3.37
C CYS A 70 18.03 -2.13 3.54
N GLN A 71 18.79 -1.96 2.45
CA GLN A 71 20.24 -1.76 2.53
C GLN A 71 20.60 -0.47 3.28
N PHE A 72 19.88 0.62 3.02
CA PHE A 72 20.10 1.91 3.69
C PHE A 72 19.82 1.81 5.20
N VAL A 73 18.66 1.26 5.58
CA VAL A 73 18.25 1.11 6.98
C VAL A 73 19.21 0.21 7.74
N HIS A 74 19.54 -0.97 7.20
CA HIS A 74 20.45 -1.91 7.86
C HIS A 74 21.89 -1.40 7.94
N ARG A 75 22.38 -0.64 6.94
CA ARG A 75 23.70 0.01 7.01
C ARG A 75 23.76 1.02 8.14
N THR A 76 22.72 1.83 8.29
CA THR A 76 22.61 2.84 9.34
C THR A 76 22.57 2.18 10.72
N ALA A 77 21.75 1.13 10.88
CA ALA A 77 21.67 0.37 12.13
C ALA A 77 23.02 -0.27 12.51
N LYS A 78 23.74 -0.87 11.55
CA LYS A 78 25.08 -1.42 11.78
C LYS A 78 26.08 -0.37 12.25
N ARG A 79 26.10 0.82 11.63
CA ARG A 79 27.00 1.92 12.02
C ARG A 79 26.72 2.41 13.44
N LEU A 80 25.46 2.59 13.79
CA LEU A 80 25.05 3.00 15.14
C LEU A 80 25.45 1.95 16.19
N ASN A 81 25.25 0.67 15.90
CA ASN A 81 25.63 -0.41 16.80
C ASN A 81 27.16 -0.52 16.98
N SER A 82 27.93 -0.32 15.91
CA SER A 82 29.40 -0.26 16.00
C SER A 82 29.87 0.95 16.83
N ALA A 83 29.27 2.13 16.63
CA ALA A 83 29.60 3.32 17.40
C ALA A 83 29.29 3.15 18.91
N LYS A 84 28.15 2.54 19.24
CA LYS A 84 27.78 2.19 20.62
C LYS A 84 28.80 1.24 21.26
N ARG A 85 29.22 0.19 20.54
CA ARG A 85 30.23 -0.77 21.03
C ARG A 85 31.60 -0.12 21.26
N SER A 86 32.03 0.77 20.37
CA SER A 86 33.29 1.51 20.53
C SER A 86 33.23 2.47 21.72
N TYR A 87 32.10 3.16 21.91
CA TYR A 87 31.89 4.06 23.05
C TYR A 87 31.89 3.32 24.40
N SER A 88 31.23 2.16 24.48
CA SER A 88 31.25 1.33 25.69
C SER A 88 32.64 0.77 26.00
N LYS A 89 33.42 0.43 24.96
CA LYS A 89 34.80 -0.08 25.13
C LYS A 89 35.79 1.00 25.56
N ALA A 90 35.57 2.26 25.17
CA ALA A 90 36.40 3.39 25.60
C ALA A 90 36.09 3.86 27.04
N LYS A 91 35.00 3.37 27.64
CA LYS A 91 34.55 3.69 29.00
C LYS A 91 34.84 2.60 30.03
N SER A 92 35.32 1.43 29.60
CA SER A 92 35.85 0.35 30.45
C SER A 92 37.36 0.46 30.54
#